data_AF-A0A367G8U1-F1
#
_entry.id   AF-A0A367G8U1-F1
#
_cell.length_a   1.000
_cell.length_b   1.000
_cell.length_c   1.000
_cell.angle_alpha   90.00
_cell.angle_beta   90.00
_cell.angle_gamma   90.00
#
_symmetry.space_group_name_H-M   'P 1'
#
loop_
_entity.id
_entity.type
_entity.pdbx_description
1 polymer ?
#
loop_
_entity_poly.entity_id
_entity_poly.type
_entity_poly.pdbx_seq_one_letter_code
_entity_poly.pdbx_strand_id
1 'polypeptide(L)'
;MIFLLIWPFYHKALMGFSVDVLKQFTTVMLVIWSVSTIVPFINWGANNLLAFLMLYSIVIMIKRMGITYENHKSGFKALILIPYSVAVISIIVLDLVGEKISFAAEYSCYFMRGNYRPVSMMVSIGLFMWGTSWKVRTNKVLDYLAEATFGVYLFHMYPANMTYLFEKLFSLQKVIEKPYAVLWVVAVTAIIFVTGVAIDSLRKAMFSSFEFLTNLIRAKNNSACS
;
A
#
# COMPACT_ATOMS: atom_id res chain seq x y z
N MET A 1 -6.53 13.81 -3.37
CA MET A 1 -7.74 14.66 -3.42
C MET A 1 -8.84 14.07 -4.31
N ILE A 2 -8.58 13.81 -5.61
CA ILE A 2 -9.60 13.27 -6.53
C ILE A 2 -10.28 11.99 -6.00
N PHE A 3 -9.49 11.08 -5.42
CA PHE A 3 -10.00 9.87 -4.77
C PHE A 3 -11.09 10.15 -3.72
N LEU A 4 -10.83 11.05 -2.76
CA LEU A 4 -11.75 11.33 -1.65
C LEU A 4 -13.09 11.92 -2.14
N LEU A 5 -13.07 12.63 -3.28
CA LEU A 5 -14.26 13.20 -3.89
C LEU A 5 -15.12 12.14 -4.61
N ILE A 6 -14.47 11.19 -5.30
CA ILE A 6 -15.17 10.15 -6.07
C ILE A 6 -15.64 9.00 -5.18
N TRP A 7 -14.91 8.70 -4.11
CA TRP A 7 -15.16 7.60 -3.19
C TRP A 7 -16.63 7.43 -2.75
N PRO A 8 -17.34 8.46 -2.24
CA PRO A 8 -18.71 8.28 -1.74
C PRO A 8 -19.67 7.86 -2.86
N PHE A 9 -19.55 8.44 -4.05
CA PHE A 9 -20.38 8.08 -5.20
C PHE A 9 -20.09 6.66 -5.69
N TYR A 10 -18.80 6.34 -5.79
CA TYR A 10 -18.37 5.01 -6.22
C TYR A 10 -18.80 3.92 -5.25
N HIS A 11 -18.68 4.18 -3.94
CA HIS A 11 -19.16 3.27 -2.91
C HIS A 11 -20.67 3.04 -3.02
N LYS A 12 -21.45 4.12 -3.15
CA LYS A 12 -22.91 4.02 -3.32
C LYS A 12 -23.28 3.19 -4.57
N ALA A 13 -22.57 3.39 -5.69
CA ALA A 13 -22.76 2.61 -6.91
C ALA A 13 -22.49 1.11 -6.69
N LEU A 14 -21.34 0.76 -6.11
CA LEU A 14 -20.97 -0.64 -5.85
C LEU A 14 -21.92 -1.34 -4.87
N MET A 15 -22.46 -0.61 -3.89
CA MET A 15 -23.46 -1.14 -2.97
C MET A 15 -24.82 -1.35 -3.65
N GLY A 16 -25.14 -0.57 -4.68
CA GLY A 16 -26.36 -0.71 -5.48
C GLY A 16 -26.34 -1.87 -6.48
N PHE A 17 -25.17 -2.40 -6.84
CA PHE A 17 -25.06 -3.54 -7.76
C PHE A 17 -25.63 -4.82 -7.15
N SER A 18 -26.20 -5.71 -7.98
CA SER A 18 -26.40 -7.10 -7.58
C SER A 18 -25.04 -7.79 -7.38
N VAL A 19 -25.02 -8.93 -6.68
CA VAL A 19 -23.76 -9.67 -6.43
C VAL A 19 -23.11 -10.11 -7.74
N ASP A 20 -23.90 -10.54 -8.73
CA ASP A 20 -23.37 -11.00 -10.02
C ASP A 20 -22.82 -9.85 -10.86
N VAL A 21 -23.52 -8.72 -10.90
CA VAL A 21 -23.02 -7.51 -11.58
C VAL A 21 -21.74 -7.01 -10.92
N LEU A 22 -21.66 -7.05 -9.58
CA LEU A 22 -20.44 -6.66 -8.86
C LEU A 22 -19.25 -7.57 -9.21
N LYS A 23 -19.46 -8.89 -9.31
CA LYS A 23 -18.43 -9.84 -9.74
C LYS A 23 -17.96 -9.56 -11.16
N GLN A 24 -18.90 -9.38 -12.10
CA GLN A 24 -18.59 -9.07 -13.49
C GLN A 24 -17.81 -7.75 -13.60
N PHE A 25 -18.30 -6.69 -12.97
CA PHE A 25 -17.64 -5.40 -12.93
C PHE A 25 -16.22 -5.48 -12.37
N THR A 26 -16.05 -6.17 -11.23
CA THR A 26 -14.73 -6.35 -10.60
C THR A 26 -13.78 -7.14 -11.50
N THR A 27 -14.29 -8.16 -12.18
CA THR A 27 -13.52 -8.96 -13.14
C THR A 27 -13.06 -8.13 -14.34
N VAL A 28 -13.95 -7.32 -14.91
CA VAL A 28 -13.61 -6.41 -16.02
C VAL A 28 -12.52 -5.43 -15.59
N MET A 29 -12.66 -4.82 -14.40
CA MET A 29 -11.64 -3.91 -13.86
C MET A 29 -10.28 -4.61 -13.67
N LEU A 30 -10.28 -5.85 -13.16
CA LEU A 30 -9.07 -6.66 -13.00
C LEU A 30 -8.41 -6.99 -14.34
N VAL A 31 -9.19 -7.34 -15.37
CA VAL A 31 -8.65 -7.68 -16.70
C VAL A 31 -8.05 -6.45 -17.37
N ILE A 32 -8.80 -5.34 -17.43
CA ILE A 32 -8.32 -4.09 -18.04
C ILE A 32 -7.01 -3.65 -17.38
N TRP A 33 -6.97 -3.69 -16.05
CA TRP A 33 -5.79 -3.30 -15.29
C TRP A 33 -4.61 -4.26 -15.47
N SER A 34 -4.84 -5.58 -15.44
CA SER A 34 -3.77 -6.57 -15.57
C SER A 34 -3.12 -6.51 -16.96
N VAL A 35 -3.93 -6.43 -18.02
CA VAL A 35 -3.41 -6.30 -19.40
C VAL A 35 -2.58 -5.03 -19.56
N SER A 36 -3.04 -3.92 -18.97
CA SER A 36 -2.34 -2.63 -19.01
C SER A 36 -1.08 -2.56 -18.16
N THR A 37 -0.75 -3.58 -17.37
CA THR A 37 0.37 -3.55 -16.42
C THR A 37 1.33 -4.73 -16.55
N ILE A 38 0.92 -5.80 -17.24
CA ILE A 38 1.76 -6.98 -17.51
C ILE A 38 2.59 -6.78 -18.78
N VAL A 39 2.00 -6.15 -19.80
CA VAL A 39 2.68 -6.01 -21.08
C VAL A 39 3.55 -4.75 -21.03
N PRO A 40 4.89 -4.87 -21.09
CA PRO A 40 5.74 -3.69 -21.28
C PRO A 40 5.25 -2.98 -22.54
N PHE A 41 5.21 -1.64 -22.52
CA PHE A 41 4.72 -0.77 -23.60
C PHE A 41 3.19 -0.57 -23.73
N ILE A 42 2.35 -1.39 -23.09
CA ILE A 42 0.91 -1.12 -23.03
C ILE A 42 0.63 -0.37 -21.73
N ASN A 43 0.30 0.91 -21.82
CA ASN A 43 -0.20 1.68 -20.68
C ASN A 43 -1.52 2.35 -21.08
N TRP A 44 -2.62 1.59 -21.06
CA TRP A 44 -3.97 2.10 -21.34
C TRP A 44 -4.51 2.96 -20.18
N GLY A 45 -3.71 3.93 -19.74
CA GLY A 45 -4.06 4.83 -18.64
C GLY A 45 -3.99 4.20 -17.26
N ALA A 46 -3.23 3.11 -17.08
CA ALA A 46 -3.01 2.50 -15.77
C ALA A 46 -2.40 3.54 -14.82
N ASN A 47 -3.18 3.93 -13.82
CA ASN A 47 -2.83 5.00 -12.90
C ASN A 47 -3.34 4.69 -11.49
N ASN A 48 -2.92 5.50 -10.52
CA ASN A 48 -3.30 5.34 -9.12
C ASN A 48 -4.82 5.37 -8.88
N LEU A 49 -5.58 6.10 -9.71
CA LEU A 49 -7.04 6.16 -9.59
C LEU A 49 -7.69 4.85 -10.05
N LEU A 50 -7.32 4.31 -11.22
CA LEU A 50 -7.84 3.03 -11.69
C LEU A 50 -7.46 1.89 -10.74
N ALA A 51 -6.21 1.88 -10.26
CA ALA A 51 -5.75 0.90 -9.28
C ALA A 51 -6.58 0.99 -7.98
N PHE A 52 -6.87 2.22 -7.52
CA PHE A 52 -7.74 2.45 -6.37
C PHE A 52 -9.16 1.92 -6.61
N LEU A 53 -9.80 2.29 -7.72
CA LEU A 53 -11.18 1.88 -8.02
C LEU A 53 -11.29 0.34 -8.08
N MET A 54 -10.34 -0.31 -8.73
CA MET A 54 -10.27 -1.76 -8.82
C MET A 54 -10.01 -2.43 -7.46
N LEU A 55 -9.09 -1.93 -6.63
CA LEU A 55 -8.91 -2.44 -5.27
C LEU A 55 -10.15 -2.26 -4.41
N TYR A 56 -10.81 -1.12 -4.53
CA TYR A 56 -11.99 -0.82 -3.74
C TYR A 56 -13.17 -1.70 -4.13
N SER A 57 -13.36 -2.00 -5.44
CA SER A 57 -14.39 -2.94 -5.88
C SER A 57 -14.13 -4.36 -5.37
N ILE A 58 -12.87 -4.81 -5.36
CA ILE A 58 -12.47 -6.10 -4.76
C ILE A 58 -12.83 -6.13 -3.26
N VAL A 59 -12.49 -5.08 -2.51
CA VAL A 59 -12.81 -5.00 -1.07
C VAL A 59 -14.32 -5.05 -0.82
N ILE A 60 -15.11 -4.32 -1.61
CA ILE A 60 -16.58 -4.35 -1.49
C ILE A 60 -17.13 -5.73 -1.87
N MET A 61 -16.60 -6.38 -2.90
CA MET A 61 -16.97 -7.74 -3.29
C MET A 61 -16.68 -8.75 -2.17
N ILE A 62 -15.48 -8.74 -1.61
CA ILE A 62 -15.08 -9.59 -0.48
C ILE A 62 -16.03 -9.40 0.70
N LYS A 63 -16.30 -8.13 1.07
CA LYS A 63 -17.18 -7.79 2.19
C LYS A 63 -18.61 -8.26 1.95
N ARG A 64 -19.18 -7.97 0.77
CA ARG A 64 -20.57 -8.32 0.45
C ARG A 64 -20.80 -9.82 0.29
N MET A 65 -19.78 -10.56 -0.13
CA MET A 65 -19.84 -12.03 -0.24
C MET A 65 -19.46 -12.75 1.05
N GLY A 66 -19.07 -12.03 2.12
CA GLY A 66 -18.65 -12.64 3.38
C GLY A 66 -17.40 -13.52 3.23
N ILE A 67 -16.52 -13.21 2.28
CA ILE A 67 -15.30 -13.97 2.04
C ILE A 67 -14.33 -13.70 3.19
N THR A 68 -14.01 -14.74 3.96
CA THR A 68 -13.01 -14.71 5.02
C THR A 68 -11.83 -15.59 4.66
N TYR A 69 -10.67 -15.32 5.27
CA TYR A 69 -9.49 -16.15 5.08
C TYR A 69 -9.72 -17.60 5.52
N GLU A 70 -10.40 -17.82 6.64
CA GLU A 70 -10.68 -19.17 7.16
C GLU A 70 -11.51 -20.01 6.19
N ASN A 71 -12.52 -19.41 5.55
CA ASN A 71 -13.39 -20.11 4.59
C ASN A 71 -12.66 -20.45 3.28
N HIS A 72 -11.63 -19.67 2.89
CA HIS A 72 -10.96 -19.78 1.58
C HIS A 72 -9.43 -19.90 1.69
N LYS A 73 -8.95 -20.58 2.74
CA LYS A 73 -7.53 -20.63 3.12
C LYS A 73 -6.61 -21.08 1.98
N SER A 74 -7.00 -22.13 1.26
CA SER A 74 -6.22 -22.64 0.11
C SER A 74 -6.13 -21.60 -1.01
N GLY A 75 -7.24 -20.95 -1.35
CA GLY A 75 -7.30 -19.90 -2.36
C GLY A 75 -6.39 -18.71 -2.02
N PHE A 76 -6.43 -18.21 -0.78
CA PHE A 76 -5.55 -17.11 -0.38
C PHE A 76 -4.09 -17.50 -0.29
N LYS A 77 -3.75 -18.73 0.13
CA LYS A 77 -2.38 -19.23 0.07
C LYS A 77 -1.87 -19.28 -1.37
N ALA A 78 -2.68 -19.77 -2.30
CA ALA A 78 -2.36 -19.77 -3.73
C ALA A 78 -2.17 -18.33 -4.27
N LEU A 79 -3.05 -17.41 -3.86
CA LEU A 79 -2.98 -15.98 -4.24
C LEU A 79 -1.69 -15.29 -3.78
N ILE A 80 -1.07 -15.76 -2.69
CA ILE A 80 0.23 -15.25 -2.21
C ILE A 80 1.38 -16.00 -2.89
N LEU A 81 1.38 -17.33 -2.81
CA LEU A 81 2.53 -18.15 -3.18
C LEU A 81 2.76 -18.20 -4.69
N ILE A 82 1.71 -18.33 -5.51
CA ILE A 82 1.86 -18.47 -6.96
C ILE A 82 2.46 -17.18 -7.56
N PRO A 83 1.88 -15.98 -7.35
CA PRO A 83 2.43 -14.77 -7.96
C PRO A 83 3.83 -14.44 -7.44
N TYR A 84 4.08 -14.66 -6.16
CA TYR A 84 5.40 -14.41 -5.58
C TYR A 84 6.46 -15.36 -6.15
N SER A 85 6.14 -16.65 -6.27
CA SER A 85 7.05 -17.63 -6.87
C SER A 85 7.32 -17.33 -8.34
N VAL A 86 6.29 -16.97 -9.11
CA VAL A 86 6.43 -16.55 -10.51
C VAL A 86 7.35 -15.34 -10.63
N ALA A 87 7.21 -14.35 -9.75
CA ALA A 87 8.08 -13.18 -9.76
C ALA A 87 9.54 -13.50 -9.42
N VAL A 88 9.80 -14.31 -8.38
CA VAL A 88 11.17 -14.72 -8.01
C VAL A 88 11.81 -15.53 -9.14
N ILE A 89 11.09 -16.50 -9.71
CA ILE A 89 11.57 -17.29 -10.85
C ILE A 89 11.85 -16.37 -12.04
N SER A 90 10.96 -15.42 -12.32
CA SER A 90 11.16 -14.45 -13.42
C SER A 90 12.41 -13.62 -13.22
N ILE A 91 12.72 -13.17 -12.01
CA ILE A 91 13.94 -12.42 -11.71
C ILE A 91 15.17 -13.30 -12.00
N ILE A 92 15.21 -14.51 -11.42
CA ILE A 92 16.34 -15.43 -11.59
C ILE A 92 16.58 -15.76 -13.08
N VAL A 93 15.52 -16.09 -13.81
CA VAL A 93 15.62 -16.43 -15.25
C VAL A 93 16.10 -15.23 -16.06
N LEU A 94 15.56 -14.04 -15.83
CA LEU A 94 15.93 -12.85 -16.59
C LEU A 94 17.32 -12.34 -16.23
N ASP A 95 17.79 -12.49 -15.00
CA ASP A 95 19.16 -12.17 -14.61
C ASP A 95 20.17 -13.13 -15.27
N LEU A 96 19.90 -14.44 -15.26
CA LEU A 96 20.75 -15.43 -15.94
C LEU A 96 20.79 -15.25 -17.46
N VAL A 97 19.65 -14.92 -18.08
CA VAL A 97 19.60 -14.56 -19.51
C VAL A 97 20.27 -13.20 -19.75
N GLY A 98 20.15 -12.29 -18.78
CA GLY A 98 20.75 -10.96 -18.75
C GLY A 98 22.27 -10.96 -18.89
N GLU A 99 22.94 -11.99 -18.37
CA GLU A 99 24.39 -12.21 -18.58
C GLU A 99 24.77 -12.35 -20.06
N LYS A 100 23.83 -12.84 -20.89
CA LYS A 100 24.03 -13.07 -22.34
C LYS A 100 23.37 -11.99 -23.21
N ILE A 101 22.25 -11.44 -22.75
CA ILE A 101 21.45 -10.45 -23.48
C ILE A 101 21.14 -9.30 -22.51
N SER A 102 21.87 -8.20 -22.63
CA SER A 102 21.74 -7.03 -21.72
C SER A 102 20.32 -6.48 -21.61
N PHE A 103 19.53 -6.55 -22.70
CA PHE A 103 18.13 -6.13 -22.70
C PHE A 103 17.26 -6.94 -21.72
N ALA A 104 17.54 -8.24 -21.52
CA ALA A 104 16.76 -9.06 -20.59
C ALA A 104 16.95 -8.65 -19.12
N ALA A 105 18.15 -8.18 -18.76
CA ALA A 105 18.46 -7.70 -17.42
C ALA A 105 17.64 -6.46 -17.02
N GLU A 106 17.26 -5.61 -17.98
CA GLU A 106 16.45 -4.42 -17.72
C GLU A 106 15.02 -4.76 -17.23
N TYR A 107 14.52 -5.95 -17.57
CA TYR A 107 13.17 -6.41 -17.23
C TYR A 107 13.15 -7.40 -16.05
N SER A 108 14.28 -7.73 -15.44
CA SER A 108 14.34 -8.77 -14.39
C SER A 108 13.36 -8.51 -13.25
N CYS A 109 13.26 -7.26 -12.82
CA CYS A 109 12.36 -6.83 -11.76
C CYS A 109 10.99 -6.34 -12.25
N TYR A 110 10.65 -6.45 -13.54
CA TYR A 110 9.50 -5.77 -14.15
C TYR A 110 8.16 -6.09 -13.45
N PHE A 111 7.91 -7.36 -13.12
CA PHE A 111 6.66 -7.79 -12.50
C PHE A 111 6.51 -7.39 -11.02
N MET A 112 7.62 -7.04 -10.36
CA MET A 112 7.64 -6.57 -8.97
C MET A 112 7.74 -5.06 -8.85
N ARG A 113 8.53 -4.44 -9.74
CA ARG A 113 8.90 -3.03 -9.71
C ARG A 113 7.88 -2.20 -10.50
N GLY A 114 7.21 -1.32 -9.78
CA GLY A 114 6.25 -0.39 -10.35
C GLY A 114 5.05 -0.20 -9.43
N ASN A 115 4.43 0.97 -9.56
CA ASN A 115 3.15 1.21 -8.93
C ASN A 115 2.14 0.24 -9.55
N TYR A 116 1.26 -0.35 -8.73
CA TYR A 116 0.13 -1.17 -9.18
C TYR A 116 0.49 -2.34 -10.11
N ARG A 117 1.47 -3.18 -9.76
CA ARG A 117 1.73 -4.45 -10.47
C ARG A 117 0.82 -5.60 -9.98
N PRO A 118 0.32 -6.48 -10.88
CA PRO A 118 -0.47 -7.67 -10.57
C PRO A 118 0.06 -8.51 -9.44
N VAL A 119 1.35 -8.88 -9.51
CA VAL A 119 1.98 -9.70 -8.47
C VAL A 119 1.87 -9.02 -7.11
N SER A 120 2.35 -7.78 -6.99
CA SER A 120 2.38 -7.05 -5.72
C SER A 120 0.98 -6.88 -5.12
N MET A 121 -0.04 -6.65 -5.95
CA MET A 121 -1.41 -6.45 -5.48
C MET A 121 -2.11 -7.74 -5.07
N MET A 122 -1.92 -8.84 -5.82
CA MET A 122 -2.45 -10.15 -5.44
C MET A 122 -1.86 -10.62 -4.11
N VAL A 123 -0.54 -10.48 -3.95
CA VAL A 123 0.16 -10.78 -2.69
C VAL A 123 -0.36 -9.88 -1.56
N SER A 124 -0.54 -8.59 -1.80
CA SER A 124 -1.06 -7.65 -0.79
C SER A 124 -2.48 -8.01 -0.34
N ILE A 125 -3.38 -8.36 -1.26
CA ILE A 125 -4.75 -8.80 -0.93
C ILE A 125 -4.70 -10.09 -0.11
N GLY A 126 -3.89 -11.06 -0.51
CA GLY A 126 -3.73 -12.32 0.21
C GLY A 126 -3.20 -12.11 1.62
N LEU A 127 -2.15 -11.30 1.78
CA LEU A 127 -1.56 -10.95 3.08
C LEU A 127 -2.55 -10.16 3.95
N PHE A 128 -3.30 -9.23 3.37
CA PHE A 128 -4.34 -8.48 4.08
C PHE A 128 -5.41 -9.43 4.64
N MET A 129 -5.93 -10.32 3.79
CA MET A 129 -6.92 -11.31 4.21
C MET A 129 -6.36 -12.26 5.27
N TRP A 130 -5.11 -12.71 5.11
CA TRP A 130 -4.44 -13.49 6.16
C TRP A 130 -4.32 -12.71 7.47
N GLY A 131 -3.94 -11.43 7.44
CA GLY A 131 -3.87 -10.57 8.61
C GLY A 131 -5.22 -10.42 9.33
N THR A 132 -6.34 -10.38 8.59
CA THR A 132 -7.68 -10.33 9.21
C THR A 132 -8.07 -11.60 9.98
N SER A 133 -7.38 -12.73 9.77
CA SER A 133 -7.58 -13.94 10.57
C SER A 133 -6.91 -13.89 11.95
N TRP A 134 -5.98 -12.96 12.16
CA TRP A 134 -5.20 -12.93 13.39
C TRP A 134 -6.03 -12.36 14.55
N LYS A 135 -6.18 -13.17 15.60
CA LYS A 135 -6.78 -12.74 16.88
C LYS A 135 -5.72 -12.04 17.73
N VAL A 136 -5.33 -10.83 17.32
CA VAL A 136 -4.36 -10.01 18.08
C VAL A 136 -5.06 -9.43 19.31
N ARG A 137 -4.48 -9.62 20.50
CA ARG A 137 -4.96 -8.94 21.72
C ARG A 137 -4.60 -7.46 21.64
N THR A 138 -5.55 -6.60 22.01
CA THR A 138 -5.31 -5.16 22.02
C THR A 138 -4.25 -4.81 23.06
N ASN A 139 -3.29 -3.99 22.65
CA ASN A 139 -2.24 -3.44 23.50
C ASN A 139 -2.09 -1.99 23.08
N LYS A 140 -2.10 -1.07 24.06
CA LYS A 140 -1.99 0.37 23.83
C LYS A 140 -0.81 0.74 22.93
N VAL A 141 0.33 0.05 23.06
CA VAL A 141 1.50 0.29 22.21
C VAL A 141 1.25 -0.16 20.77
N LEU A 142 0.64 -1.34 20.58
CA LEU A 142 0.33 -1.85 19.24
C LEU A 142 -0.71 -0.97 18.55
N ASP A 143 -1.75 -0.56 19.26
CA ASP A 143 -2.80 0.32 18.73
C ASP A 143 -2.21 1.67 18.32
N TYR A 144 -1.32 2.23 19.15
CA TYR A 144 -0.60 3.45 18.86
C TYR A 144 0.30 3.35 17.62
N LEU A 145 1.08 2.27 17.50
CA LEU A 145 1.94 2.04 16.35
C LEU A 145 1.12 1.79 15.07
N ALA A 146 0.00 1.06 15.17
CA ALA A 146 -0.90 0.81 14.05
C ALA A 146 -1.49 2.13 13.52
N GLU A 147 -1.92 3.03 14.43
CA GLU A 147 -2.41 4.36 14.08
C GLU A 147 -1.31 5.21 13.41
N ALA A 148 -0.08 5.18 13.96
CA ALA A 148 1.05 5.95 13.43
C ALA A 148 1.56 5.44 12.08
N THR A 149 1.38 4.16 11.76
CA THR A 149 1.93 3.52 10.54
C THR A 149 1.48 4.24 9.26
N PHE A 150 0.24 4.70 9.19
CA PHE A 150 -0.24 5.46 8.04
C PHE A 150 0.43 6.84 7.92
N GLY A 151 0.64 7.53 9.04
CA GLY A 151 1.38 8.80 9.08
C GLY A 151 2.84 8.63 8.64
N VAL A 152 3.50 7.58 9.15
CA VAL A 152 4.86 7.20 8.76
C VAL A 152 4.94 6.92 7.26
N TYR A 153 3.96 6.20 6.70
CA TYR A 153 3.87 5.94 5.27
C TYR A 153 3.83 7.24 4.45
N LEU A 154 2.92 8.16 4.80
CA LEU A 154 2.80 9.44 4.11
C LEU A 154 4.08 10.28 4.21
N PHE A 155 4.75 10.24 5.36
CA PHE A 155 5.99 10.97 5.59
C PHE A 155 7.12 10.52 4.65
N HIS A 156 7.46 9.23 4.63
CA HIS A 156 8.61 8.77 3.85
C HIS A 156 8.32 8.58 2.36
N MET A 157 7.05 8.43 1.98
CA MET A 157 6.62 8.32 0.57
C MET A 157 6.35 9.67 -0.10
N TYR A 158 6.39 10.78 0.64
CA TYR A 158 6.32 12.10 0.03
C TYR A 158 7.52 12.31 -0.91
N PRO A 159 7.35 12.74 -2.17
CA PRO A 159 8.41 12.70 -3.18
C PRO A 159 9.74 13.33 -2.74
N ALA A 160 9.68 14.51 -2.11
CA ALA A 160 10.89 15.18 -1.63
C ALA A 160 11.59 14.41 -0.50
N ASN A 161 10.82 13.81 0.41
CA ASN A 161 11.35 13.02 1.52
C ASN A 161 11.92 11.69 1.02
N MET A 162 11.26 11.05 0.06
CA MET A 162 11.74 9.82 -0.56
C MET A 162 13.12 10.02 -1.19
N THR A 163 13.27 11.05 -2.03
CA THR A 163 14.55 11.42 -2.65
C THR A 163 15.60 11.74 -1.59
N TYR A 164 15.25 12.56 -0.59
CA TYR A 164 16.20 12.93 0.46
C TYR A 164 16.67 11.71 1.28
N LEU A 165 15.74 10.89 1.77
CA LEU A 165 16.04 9.74 2.62
C LEU A 165 16.86 8.68 1.87
N PHE A 166 16.43 8.27 0.68
CA PHE A 166 16.98 7.10 0.00
C PHE A 166 18.13 7.41 -0.96
N GLU A 167 18.22 8.63 -1.51
CA GLU A 167 19.32 9.01 -2.41
C GLU A 167 20.43 9.78 -1.68
N LYS A 168 20.06 10.70 -0.77
CA LYS A 168 21.04 11.58 -0.10
C LYS A 168 21.48 11.05 1.27
N LEU A 169 20.54 10.77 2.18
CA LEU A 169 20.86 10.43 3.57
C LEU A 169 21.42 9.02 3.73
N PHE A 170 20.69 8.00 3.27
CA PHE A 170 21.10 6.60 3.39
C PHE A 170 21.74 6.01 2.13
N SER A 171 21.59 6.69 0.98
CA SER A 171 22.18 6.37 -0.32
C SER A 171 22.25 4.86 -0.64
N LEU A 172 21.10 4.27 -0.97
CA LEU A 172 20.99 2.82 -1.22
C LEU A 172 21.91 2.33 -2.35
N GLN A 173 22.20 3.17 -3.33
CA GLN A 173 23.07 2.84 -4.46
C GLN A 173 24.49 2.44 -4.02
N LYS A 174 25.02 3.05 -2.96
CA LYS A 174 26.38 2.74 -2.47
C LYS A 174 26.48 1.41 -1.74
N VAL A 175 25.34 0.87 -1.31
CA VAL A 175 25.28 -0.28 -0.42
C VAL A 175 24.72 -1.52 -1.13
N ILE A 176 24.01 -1.38 -2.25
CA ILE A 176 23.26 -2.48 -2.89
C ILE A 176 24.12 -3.69 -3.29
N GLU A 177 25.40 -3.48 -3.64
CA GLU A 177 26.35 -4.54 -4.00
C GLU A 177 27.12 -5.13 -2.80
N LYS A 178 26.92 -4.58 -1.59
CA LYS A 178 27.65 -5.03 -0.40
C LYS A 178 26.94 -6.24 0.23
N PRO A 179 27.69 -7.19 0.82
CA PRO A 179 27.10 -8.38 1.44
C PRO A 179 26.18 -8.05 2.63
N TYR A 180 26.39 -6.89 3.27
CA TYR A 180 25.55 -6.41 4.37
C TYR A 180 24.34 -5.57 3.92
N ALA A 181 24.06 -5.48 2.60
CA ALA A 181 23.01 -4.63 2.05
C ALA A 181 21.63 -4.91 2.67
N VAL A 182 21.30 -6.18 2.86
CA VAL A 182 20.01 -6.58 3.46
C VAL A 182 19.89 -6.07 4.89
N LEU A 183 20.92 -6.27 5.72
CA LEU A 183 20.94 -5.80 7.10
C LEU A 183 20.89 -4.27 7.16
N TRP A 184 21.60 -3.59 6.25
CA TRP A 184 21.56 -2.14 6.14
C TRP A 184 20.15 -1.63 5.83
N VAL A 185 19.48 -2.20 4.83
CA VAL A 185 18.10 -1.82 4.46
C VAL A 185 17.15 -2.02 5.64
N VAL A 186 17.24 -3.16 6.35
CA VAL A 186 16.42 -3.41 7.55
C VAL A 186 16.66 -2.36 8.63
N ALA A 187 17.93 -2.02 8.90
CA ALA A 187 18.29 -1.00 9.89
C ALA A 187 17.76 0.39 9.48
N VAL A 188 17.94 0.79 8.22
CA VAL A 188 17.44 2.06 7.68
C VAL A 188 15.92 2.13 7.77
N THR A 189 15.20 1.07 7.40
CA THR A 189 13.73 1.02 7.53
C THR A 189 13.29 1.18 8.97
N ALA A 190 13.97 0.54 9.93
CA ALA A 190 13.67 0.71 11.35
C ALA A 190 13.89 2.16 11.82
N ILE A 191 14.99 2.80 11.41
CA ILE A 191 15.30 4.20 11.74
C ILE A 191 14.23 5.15 11.17
N ILE A 192 13.87 4.99 9.89
CA ILE A 192 12.82 5.80 9.25
C ILE A 192 11.49 5.60 9.97
N PHE A 193 11.15 4.37 10.34
CA PHE A 193 9.91 4.07 11.05
C PHE A 193 9.86 4.75 12.41
N VAL A 194 10.87 4.58 13.26
CA VAL A 194 10.95 5.22 14.58
C VAL A 194 10.90 6.75 14.47
N THR A 195 11.64 7.32 13.51
CA THR A 195 11.65 8.76 13.25
C THR A 195 10.27 9.24 12.81
N GLY A 196 9.61 8.52 11.90
CA GLY A 196 8.27 8.84 11.43
C GLY A 196 7.24 8.78 12.56
N VAL A 197 7.34 7.79 13.46
CA VAL A 197 6.47 7.69 14.65
C VAL A 197 6.68 8.91 15.54
N ALA A 198 7.93 9.31 15.80
CA ALA A 198 8.23 10.50 16.59
C ALA A 198 7.66 11.79 15.97
N ILE A 199 7.78 11.95 14.64
CA ILE A 199 7.21 13.08 13.91
C ILE A 199 5.68 13.07 13.99
N ASP A 200 5.02 11.93 13.80
CA ASP A 200 3.56 11.83 13.90
C ASP A 200 3.08 12.09 15.34
N SER A 201 3.85 11.65 16.34
CA SER A 201 3.61 11.95 17.76
C SER A 201 3.62 13.45 18.02
N LEU A 202 4.66 14.15 17.52
CA LEU A 202 4.81 15.60 17.65
C LEU A 202 3.66 16.34 16.95
N ARG A 203 3.30 15.90 15.74
CA ARG A 203 2.16 16.44 14.98
C ARG A 203 0.88 16.36 15.81
N LYS A 204 0.57 15.19 16.37
CA LYS A 204 -0.62 15.00 17.24
C LYS A 204 -0.60 15.92 18.46
N ALA A 205 0.55 16.04 19.13
CA ALA A 205 0.71 16.91 20.30
C ALA A 205 0.50 18.40 19.95
N MET A 206 1.03 18.86 18.80
CA MET A 206 0.83 20.22 18.32
C MET A 206 -0.65 20.51 18.04
N PHE A 207 -1.35 19.64 17.29
CA PHE A 207 -2.77 19.83 16.99
C PHE A 207 -3.63 19.85 18.26
N SER A 208 -3.38 18.95 19.20
CA SER A 208 -4.08 18.93 20.50
C SER A 208 -3.87 20.23 21.29
N SER A 209 -2.65 20.77 21.27
CA SER A 209 -2.32 22.03 21.95
C SER A 209 -3.06 23.23 21.32
N PHE A 210 -3.13 23.29 19.98
CA PHE A 210 -3.88 24.33 19.28
C PHE A 210 -5.39 24.23 19.50
N GLU A 211 -5.94 23.02 19.54
CA GLU A 211 -7.35 22.80 19.81
C GLU A 211 -7.72 23.24 21.24
N PHE A 212 -6.86 22.91 22.22
CA PHE A 212 -7.00 23.39 23.59
C PHE A 212 -6.99 24.92 23.69
N LEU A 213 -6.04 25.59 23.02
CA LEU A 213 -5.97 27.05 22.97
C LEU A 213 -7.23 27.67 22.34
N THR A 214 -7.72 27.08 21.25
CA THR A 214 -8.93 27.54 20.55
C THR A 214 -10.17 27.40 21.42
N ASN A 215 -10.28 26.29 22.16
CA ASN A 215 -11.38 26.06 23.10
C ASN A 215 -11.34 27.06 24.27
N LEU A 216 -10.16 27.40 24.79
CA LEU A 216 -10.01 28.45 25.81
C LEU A 216 -10.46 29.82 25.31
N ILE A 217 -10.07 30.20 24.09
CA ILE A 217 -10.49 31.48 23.48
C ILE A 217 -12.01 31.51 23.29
N ARG A 218 -12.61 30.41 22.80
CA ARG A 218 -14.06 30.31 22.61
C ARG A 218 -14.82 30.41 23.95
N ALA A 219 -14.34 29.74 24.99
CA ALA A 219 -14.93 29.81 26.33
C ALA A 219 -14.90 31.24 26.87
N LYS A 220 -13.77 31.94 26.72
CA LYS A 220 -13.61 33.34 27.16
C LYS A 220 -14.55 34.30 26.41
N ASN A 221 -14.70 34.13 25.10
CA ASN A 221 -15.62 34.96 24.31
C ASN A 221 -17.10 34.70 24.68
N ASN A 222 -17.48 33.46 24.93
CA ASN A 222 -18.85 33.13 25.34
C ASN A 222 -19.20 33.72 26.73
N SER A 223 -18.24 33.76 27.66
CA SER A 223 -18.43 34.40 28.97
C SER A 223 -18.42 35.94 28.94
N ALA A 224 -17.94 36.55 27.86
CA ALA A 224 -17.93 38.01 27.69
C ALA A 224 -19.20 38.55 27.01
N CYS A 225 -20.02 37.66 26.42
CA CYS A 225 -21.30 37.99 25.79
C CYS A 225 -22.53 37.64 26.66
N SER A 226 -22.32 37.15 27.88
CA SER A 226 -23.36 36.91 28.91
C SER A 226 -23.29 37.97 29.99
#